data_AF-A0A5S4EUU8-F1
#
_entry.id   AF-A0A5S4EUU8-F1
#
_cell.length_a   1.000
_cell.length_b   1.000
_cell.length_c   1.000
_cell.angle_alpha   90.00
_cell.angle_beta   90.00
_cell.angle_gamma   90.00
#
_symmetry.space_group_name_H-M   'P 1'
#
loop_
_entity.id
_entity.type
_entity.pdbx_description
1 polymer ?
#
loop_
_entity_poly.entity_id
_entity_poly.type
_entity_poly.pdbx_seq_one_letter_code
_entity_poly.pdbx_strand_id
1 'polypeptide(L)'
;MESLLMLHAVAAACAPWLARRMGRRSFALLALAPAAAFGYTLWRSAGGLPDGRSTSWALGMELAFRLDPLAVLMTALVTGIGVLVLVFSVRYFPEGDDGLGRYGGAMVAFAGSMLGLVTADNLLLLYVFWELTTVFSYLLIGYDPESRLSRQAAMKALVITTFGGLTMLAGLVLAGQAAGTYRISALAPGDIGAVAAVLILAGALTKSAIFPFSTWLPAAMAAPTPVSAYLHAAAMVKAGVYLVARLGPAAADVVLWRAVAVPLGLVTMVLGGWRALRETDLKRLLAYGTVSQLGFLVVLFGSGHALAGAAMLLAHGLFKAALFLVVGIVDHAAGSREVHELSGV
;
A
#
# COMPACT_ATOMS: atom_id res chain seq x y z
N MET A 1 -4.41 -19.01 -3.13
CA MET A 1 -3.66 -17.74 -3.08
C MET A 1 -2.56 -17.73 -4.13
N GLU A 2 -1.69 -18.73 -4.13
CA GLU A 2 -0.61 -18.88 -5.12
C GLU A 2 -1.06 -18.67 -6.57
N SER A 3 -2.15 -19.32 -7.02
CA SER A 3 -2.67 -19.13 -8.39
C SER A 3 -3.08 -17.68 -8.69
N LEU A 4 -3.58 -16.93 -7.71
CA LEU A 4 -3.91 -15.51 -7.88
C LEU A 4 -2.65 -14.66 -7.98
N LEU A 5 -1.60 -14.98 -7.22
CA LEU A 5 -0.30 -14.30 -7.31
C LEU A 5 0.37 -14.59 -8.66
N MET A 6 0.31 -15.85 -9.13
CA MET A 6 0.77 -16.23 -10.47
C MET A 6 -0.01 -15.49 -11.55
N LEU A 7 -1.33 -15.34 -11.42
CA LEU A 7 -2.14 -14.56 -12.35
C LEU A 7 -1.68 -13.11 -12.43
N HIS A 8 -1.37 -12.47 -11.29
CA HIS A 8 -0.83 -11.11 -11.28
C HIS A 8 0.57 -11.04 -11.93
N ALA A 9 1.44 -12.02 -11.65
CA ALA A 9 2.78 -12.07 -12.23
C ALA A 9 2.74 -12.25 -13.76
N VAL A 10 1.90 -13.16 -14.26
CA VAL A 10 1.70 -13.39 -15.70
C VAL A 10 1.09 -12.15 -16.36
N ALA A 11 0.04 -11.57 -15.77
CA ALA A 11 -0.56 -10.35 -16.30
C ALA A 11 0.45 -9.19 -16.36
N ALA A 12 1.27 -9.02 -15.33
CA ALA A 12 2.33 -8.02 -15.31
C ALA A 12 3.39 -8.26 -16.40
N ALA A 13 3.83 -9.51 -16.59
CA ALA A 13 4.80 -9.88 -17.62
C ALA A 13 4.23 -9.68 -19.05
N CYS A 14 2.94 -9.95 -19.24
CA CYS A 14 2.26 -9.77 -20.53
C CYS A 14 1.89 -8.31 -20.82
N ALA A 15 1.92 -7.40 -19.83
CA ALA A 15 1.47 -6.03 -19.99
C ALA A 15 2.15 -5.25 -21.13
N PRO A 16 3.49 -5.31 -21.33
CA PRO A 16 4.13 -4.63 -22.46
C PRO A 16 3.70 -5.18 -23.83
N TRP A 17 3.37 -6.46 -23.91
CA TRP A 17 2.85 -7.05 -25.14
C TRP A 17 1.39 -6.63 -25.39
N LEU A 18 0.55 -6.65 -24.36
CA LEU A 18 -0.84 -6.19 -24.43
C LEU A 18 -0.93 -4.70 -24.79
N ALA A 19 -0.10 -3.86 -24.18
CA ALA A 19 -0.07 -2.42 -24.46
C ALA A 19 0.33 -2.13 -25.91
N ARG A 20 1.32 -2.86 -26.48
CA ARG A 20 1.68 -2.71 -27.90
C ARG A 20 0.56 -3.13 -28.86
N ARG A 21 -0.27 -4.10 -28.48
CA ARG A 21 -1.38 -4.62 -29.31
C ARG A 21 -2.66 -3.80 -29.21
N MET A 22 -2.96 -3.29 -28.01
CA MET A 22 -4.28 -2.72 -27.67
C MET A 22 -4.21 -1.28 -27.14
N GLY A 23 -3.01 -0.71 -26.98
CA GLY A 23 -2.80 0.59 -26.35
C GLY A 23 -3.41 0.64 -24.95
N ARG A 24 -4.07 1.75 -24.63
CA ARG A 24 -4.76 2.00 -23.36
C ARG A 24 -5.87 0.99 -23.02
N ARG A 25 -6.45 0.31 -24.03
CA ARG A 25 -7.48 -0.73 -23.79
C ARG A 25 -6.90 -1.98 -23.09
N SER A 26 -5.59 -2.17 -23.12
CA SER A 26 -4.91 -3.24 -22.38
C SER A 26 -5.19 -3.20 -20.89
N PHE A 27 -5.42 -2.02 -20.30
CA PHE A 27 -5.69 -1.90 -18.86
C PHE A 27 -7.00 -2.58 -18.43
N ALA A 28 -8.00 -2.67 -19.30
CA ALA A 28 -9.23 -3.40 -19.02
C ALA A 28 -8.98 -4.92 -18.87
N LEU A 29 -8.08 -5.48 -19.70
CA LEU A 29 -7.67 -6.88 -19.56
C LEU A 29 -6.77 -7.09 -18.33
N LEU A 30 -5.86 -6.15 -18.07
CA LEU A 30 -5.01 -6.20 -16.88
C LEU A 30 -5.82 -6.11 -15.58
N ALA A 31 -6.98 -5.43 -15.60
CA ALA A 31 -7.90 -5.37 -14.47
C ALA A 31 -8.53 -6.72 -14.10
N LEU A 32 -8.49 -7.73 -14.99
CA LEU A 32 -9.03 -9.06 -14.71
C LEU A 32 -8.26 -9.78 -13.58
N ALA A 33 -6.95 -9.54 -13.44
CA ALA A 33 -6.15 -10.13 -12.37
C ALA A 33 -6.60 -9.69 -10.97
N PRO A 34 -6.68 -8.38 -10.64
CA PRO A 34 -7.23 -7.94 -9.37
C PRO A 34 -8.74 -8.24 -9.28
N ALA A 35 -9.51 -8.21 -10.37
CA ALA A 35 -10.94 -8.57 -10.32
C ALA A 35 -11.17 -10.03 -9.88
N ALA A 36 -10.34 -10.96 -10.37
CA ALA A 36 -10.39 -12.36 -9.96
C ALA A 36 -10.06 -12.51 -8.47
N ALA A 37 -9.06 -11.78 -7.96
CA ALA A 37 -8.72 -11.81 -6.54
C ALA A 37 -9.80 -11.17 -5.66
N PHE A 38 -10.45 -10.10 -6.14
CA PHE A 38 -11.60 -9.48 -5.46
C PHE A 38 -12.78 -10.45 -5.39
N GLY A 39 -13.16 -11.06 -6.51
CA GLY A 39 -14.24 -12.05 -6.57
C GLY A 39 -13.96 -13.27 -5.70
N TYR A 40 -12.73 -13.79 -5.70
CA TYR A 40 -12.30 -14.86 -4.80
C TYR A 40 -12.44 -14.45 -3.32
N THR A 41 -12.08 -13.22 -2.97
CA THR A 41 -12.18 -12.72 -1.59
C THR A 41 -13.63 -12.62 -1.13
N LEU A 42 -14.52 -12.10 -1.98
CA LEU A 42 -15.95 -12.03 -1.69
C LEU A 42 -16.55 -13.44 -1.52
N TRP A 43 -16.25 -14.35 -2.46
CA TRP A 43 -16.71 -15.73 -2.40
C TRP A 43 -16.26 -16.43 -1.10
N ARG A 44 -14.98 -16.27 -0.72
CA ARG A 44 -14.45 -16.80 0.54
C ARG A 44 -15.10 -16.17 1.77
N SER A 45 -15.32 -14.86 1.76
CA SER A 45 -15.97 -14.18 2.89
C SER A 45 -17.40 -14.67 3.15
N ALA A 46 -18.12 -15.06 2.09
CA ALA A 46 -19.48 -15.60 2.18
C ALA A 46 -19.51 -17.08 2.61
N GLY A 47 -18.47 -17.87 2.30
CA GLY A 47 -18.40 -19.30 2.59
C GLY A 47 -17.80 -19.68 3.95
N GLY A 48 -17.37 -18.71 4.75
CA GLY A 48 -16.71 -18.90 6.05
C GLY A 48 -15.18 -18.74 6.02
N LEU A 49 -14.60 -18.30 7.15
CA LEU A 49 -13.15 -18.18 7.39
C LEU A 49 -12.77 -19.28 8.42
N PRO A 50 -11.65 -20.05 8.34
CA PRO A 50 -10.42 -19.84 7.56
C PRO A 50 -9.90 -21.07 6.75
N ASP A 51 -9.23 -20.82 5.62
CA ASP A 51 -8.29 -21.76 4.96
C ASP A 51 -6.88 -21.19 5.16
N GLY A 52 -6.17 -21.61 6.20
CA GLY A 52 -4.72 -21.39 6.28
C GLY A 52 -4.05 -22.45 5.41
N ARG A 53 -3.43 -22.06 4.30
CA ARG A 53 -2.66 -22.99 3.46
C ARG A 53 -1.20 -22.61 3.51
N SER A 54 -0.34 -23.59 3.78
CA SER A 54 1.11 -23.45 3.70
C SER A 54 1.67 -24.47 2.72
N THR A 55 2.65 -24.04 1.93
CA THR A 55 3.47 -24.90 1.08
C THR A 55 4.94 -24.63 1.41
N SER A 56 5.74 -25.69 1.54
CA SER A 56 7.17 -25.55 1.80
C SER A 56 7.88 -24.92 0.61
N TRP A 57 8.79 -23.97 0.84
CA TRP A 57 9.60 -23.29 -0.17
C TRP A 57 11.09 -23.32 0.20
N ALA A 58 11.93 -22.76 -0.67
CA ALA A 58 13.38 -22.83 -0.60
C ALA A 58 13.93 -22.19 0.70
N LEU A 59 15.11 -22.63 1.10
CA LEU A 59 15.83 -22.13 2.28
C LEU A 59 15.05 -22.29 3.60
N GLY A 60 14.17 -23.29 3.69
CA GLY A 60 13.36 -23.55 4.89
C GLY A 60 12.24 -22.52 5.12
N MET A 61 11.94 -21.68 4.12
CA MET A 61 10.80 -20.76 4.19
C MET A 61 9.50 -21.47 3.83
N GLU A 62 8.39 -21.02 4.40
CA GLU A 62 7.05 -21.50 4.05
C GLU A 62 6.27 -20.42 3.32
N LEU A 63 5.73 -20.76 2.15
CA LEU A 63 4.70 -19.99 1.47
C LEU A 63 3.38 -20.18 2.21
N ALA A 64 3.19 -19.42 3.27
CA ALA A 64 2.02 -19.51 4.12
C ALA A 64 1.10 -18.30 3.93
N PHE A 65 -0.15 -18.59 3.56
CA PHE A 65 -1.17 -17.57 3.30
C PHE A 65 -2.41 -17.80 4.16
N ARG A 66 -2.95 -16.72 4.72
CA ARG A 66 -4.14 -16.75 5.57
C ARG A 66 -5.04 -15.56 5.29
N LEU A 67 -6.31 -15.85 4.99
CA LEU A 67 -7.38 -14.87 4.90
C LEU A 67 -8.16 -14.82 6.23
N ASP A 68 -7.71 -13.98 7.15
CA ASP A 68 -8.47 -13.60 8.34
C ASP A 68 -9.28 -12.30 8.08
N PRO A 69 -10.13 -11.83 9.01
CA PRO A 69 -10.99 -10.66 8.75
C PRO A 69 -10.23 -9.40 8.31
N LEU A 70 -9.05 -9.14 8.89
CA LEU A 70 -8.23 -7.99 8.51
C LEU A 70 -7.65 -8.16 7.10
N ALA A 71 -7.13 -9.34 6.78
CA ALA A 71 -6.62 -9.68 5.46
C ALA A 71 -7.72 -9.64 4.39
N VAL A 72 -8.95 -10.07 4.70
CA VAL A 72 -10.12 -9.97 3.80
C VAL A 72 -10.43 -8.51 3.49
N LEU A 73 -10.52 -7.65 4.51
CA LEU A 73 -10.76 -6.22 4.33
C LEU A 73 -9.69 -5.58 3.44
N MET A 74 -8.41 -5.83 3.76
CA MET A 74 -7.30 -5.28 2.99
C MET A 74 -7.24 -5.82 1.58
N THR A 75 -7.48 -7.12 1.39
CA THR A 75 -7.50 -7.73 0.05
C THR A 75 -8.61 -7.15 -0.79
N ALA A 76 -9.83 -7.01 -0.24
CA ALA A 76 -10.96 -6.41 -0.93
C ALA A 76 -10.67 -4.95 -1.34
N LEU A 77 -10.04 -4.16 -0.47
CA LEU A 77 -9.64 -2.79 -0.78
C LEU A 77 -8.57 -2.70 -1.87
N VAL A 78 -7.48 -3.46 -1.72
CA VAL A 78 -6.36 -3.48 -2.68
C VAL A 78 -6.87 -3.91 -4.05
N THR A 79 -7.60 -5.03 -4.12
CA THR A 79 -8.04 -5.59 -5.40
C THR A 79 -9.20 -4.79 -6.01
N GLY A 80 -10.19 -4.38 -5.21
CA GLY A 80 -11.33 -3.60 -5.69
C GLY A 80 -10.93 -2.22 -6.22
N ILE A 81 -10.14 -1.45 -5.45
CA ILE A 81 -9.64 -0.15 -5.93
C ILE A 81 -8.64 -0.35 -7.08
N GLY A 82 -7.85 -1.42 -7.08
CA GLY A 82 -6.96 -1.78 -8.19
C GLY A 82 -7.71 -1.96 -9.51
N VAL A 83 -8.86 -2.63 -9.50
CA VAL A 83 -9.75 -2.74 -10.67
C VAL A 83 -10.22 -1.36 -11.12
N LEU A 84 -10.76 -0.56 -10.22
CA LEU A 84 -11.30 0.78 -10.54
C LEU A 84 -10.22 1.69 -11.15
N VAL A 85 -9.01 1.67 -10.59
CA VAL A 85 -7.89 2.46 -11.08
C VAL A 85 -7.44 1.99 -12.46
N LEU A 86 -7.32 0.68 -12.70
CA LEU A 86 -6.94 0.16 -14.02
C LEU A 86 -8.00 0.48 -15.08
N VAL A 87 -9.30 0.38 -14.75
CA VAL A 87 -10.39 0.78 -15.63
C VAL A 87 -10.36 2.28 -15.91
N PHE A 88 -10.11 3.10 -14.90
CA PHE A 88 -9.94 4.55 -15.07
C PHE A 88 -8.76 4.88 -16.00
N SER A 89 -7.64 4.17 -15.88
CA SER A 89 -6.45 4.35 -16.71
C SER A 89 -6.69 4.10 -18.19
N VAL A 90 -7.74 3.36 -18.58
CA VAL A 90 -8.13 3.18 -19.99
C VAL A 90 -8.43 4.52 -20.67
N ARG A 91 -8.96 5.50 -19.92
CA ARG A 91 -9.31 6.82 -20.45
C ARG A 91 -8.39 7.95 -20.00
N TYR A 92 -7.56 7.71 -18.98
CA TYR A 92 -6.66 8.72 -18.42
C TYR A 92 -5.47 9.04 -19.33
N PHE A 93 -4.78 8.04 -19.85
CA PHE A 93 -3.57 8.28 -20.63
C PHE A 93 -3.88 8.67 -22.09
N PRO A 94 -3.04 9.53 -22.71
CA PRO A 94 -3.18 9.88 -24.12
C PRO A 94 -2.93 8.66 -25.01
N GLU A 95 -3.49 8.68 -26.22
CA GLU A 95 -3.22 7.65 -27.21
C GLU A 95 -1.77 7.76 -27.71
N GLY A 96 -1.09 6.63 -27.87
CA GLY A 96 0.29 6.58 -28.34
C GLY A 96 1.36 6.82 -27.27
N ASP A 97 1.00 6.86 -25.98
CA ASP A 97 2.00 6.91 -24.90
C ASP A 97 2.84 5.62 -24.87
N ASP A 98 4.17 5.75 -24.97
CA ASP A 98 5.11 4.62 -24.98
C ASP A 98 5.28 3.97 -23.59
N GLY A 99 4.87 4.66 -22.53
CA GLY A 99 4.98 4.23 -21.14
C GLY A 99 3.90 3.23 -20.67
N LEU A 100 2.85 3.01 -21.47
CA LEU A 100 1.66 2.23 -21.05
C LEU A 100 1.99 0.80 -20.62
N GLY A 101 2.92 0.14 -21.32
CA GLY A 101 3.33 -1.23 -21.00
C GLY A 101 4.04 -1.34 -19.66
N ARG A 102 4.96 -0.41 -19.38
CA ARG A 102 5.69 -0.33 -18.10
C ARG A 102 4.73 0.00 -16.95
N TYR A 103 3.84 0.97 -17.15
CA TYR A 103 2.85 1.34 -16.15
C TYR A 103 1.87 0.20 -15.85
N GLY A 104 1.28 -0.42 -16.89
CA GLY A 104 0.35 -1.53 -16.71
C GLY A 104 1.00 -2.71 -16.00
N GLY A 105 2.24 -3.06 -16.39
CA GLY A 105 3.01 -4.12 -15.75
C GLY A 105 3.29 -3.82 -14.29
N ALA A 106 3.81 -2.63 -14.00
CA ALA A 106 4.12 -2.21 -12.63
C ALA A 106 2.87 -2.10 -11.75
N MET A 107 1.73 -1.64 -12.29
CA MET A 107 0.47 -1.54 -11.54
C MET A 107 -0.05 -2.92 -11.10
N VAL A 108 -0.07 -3.89 -12.02
CA VAL A 108 -0.55 -5.24 -11.69
C VAL A 108 0.45 -5.99 -10.81
N ALA A 109 1.76 -5.81 -11.04
CA ALA A 109 2.79 -6.39 -10.18
C ALA A 109 2.75 -5.81 -8.76
N PHE A 110 2.49 -4.51 -8.64
CA PHE A 110 2.28 -3.84 -7.35
C PHE A 110 1.01 -4.35 -6.66
N ALA A 111 -0.10 -4.54 -7.40
CA ALA A 111 -1.33 -5.13 -6.86
C ALA A 111 -1.11 -6.57 -6.37
N GLY A 112 -0.39 -7.40 -7.13
CA GLY A 112 -0.01 -8.75 -6.73
C GLY A 112 0.89 -8.76 -5.50
N SER A 113 1.84 -7.85 -5.43
CA SER A 113 2.72 -7.70 -4.27
C SER A 113 1.95 -7.31 -3.01
N MET A 114 1.00 -6.36 -3.12
CA MET A 114 0.15 -5.99 -1.99
C MET A 114 -0.79 -7.12 -1.58
N LEU A 115 -1.36 -7.87 -2.53
CA LEU A 115 -2.15 -9.07 -2.24
C LEU A 115 -1.33 -10.10 -1.45
N GLY A 116 -0.10 -10.35 -1.88
CA GLY A 116 0.83 -11.23 -1.17
C GLY A 116 1.14 -10.73 0.24
N LEU A 117 1.43 -9.43 0.39
CA LEU A 117 1.73 -8.80 1.67
C LEU A 117 0.60 -8.95 2.69
N VAL A 118 -0.64 -8.64 2.27
CA VAL A 118 -1.79 -8.63 3.19
C VAL A 118 -2.34 -10.02 3.49
N THR A 119 -1.92 -11.03 2.74
CA THR A 119 -2.31 -12.43 2.97
C THR A 119 -1.19 -13.29 3.52
N ALA A 120 0.04 -12.78 3.56
CA ALA A 120 1.19 -13.47 4.14
C ALA A 120 0.95 -13.77 5.63
N ASP A 121 1.21 -15.02 5.99
CA ASP A 121 1.11 -15.52 7.35
C ASP A 121 2.48 -16.01 7.87
N ASN A 122 3.55 -15.57 7.20
CA ASN A 122 4.94 -15.76 7.58
C ASN A 122 5.66 -14.40 7.53
N LEU A 123 6.43 -14.06 8.58
CA LEU A 123 7.11 -12.75 8.71
C LEU A 123 8.09 -12.47 7.56
N LEU A 124 8.87 -13.47 7.13
CA LEU A 124 9.84 -13.32 6.05
C LEU A 124 9.14 -13.21 4.70
N LEU A 125 8.07 -13.97 4.48
CA LEU A 125 7.24 -13.85 3.28
C LEU A 125 6.59 -12.47 3.18
N LEU A 126 6.07 -11.96 4.30
CA LEU A 126 5.55 -10.60 4.38
C LEU A 126 6.63 -9.59 3.97
N TYR A 127 7.87 -9.76 4.44
CA TYR A 127 8.99 -8.90 4.05
C TYR A 127 9.32 -8.97 2.55
N VAL A 128 9.31 -10.16 1.95
CA VAL A 128 9.53 -10.30 0.50
C VAL A 128 8.49 -9.48 -0.27
N PHE A 129 7.21 -9.63 0.05
CA PHE A 129 6.17 -8.83 -0.59
C PHE A 129 6.27 -7.35 -0.23
N TRP A 130 6.70 -7.00 0.98
CA TRP A 130 6.98 -5.63 1.38
C TRP A 130 7.98 -4.95 0.45
N GLU A 131 9.12 -5.58 0.16
CA GLU A 131 10.10 -5.00 -0.74
C GLU A 131 9.65 -5.02 -2.19
N LEU A 132 8.92 -6.04 -2.64
CA LEU A 132 8.30 -6.01 -3.97
C LEU A 132 7.37 -4.79 -4.13
N THR A 133 6.58 -4.45 -3.10
CA THR A 133 5.78 -3.21 -3.14
C THR A 133 6.66 -1.95 -3.21
N THR A 134 7.82 -1.94 -2.53
CA THR A 134 8.80 -0.85 -2.62
C THR A 134 9.27 -0.68 -4.06
N VAL A 135 9.73 -1.76 -4.69
CA VAL A 135 10.27 -1.74 -6.06
C VAL A 135 9.22 -1.30 -7.07
N PHE A 136 8.03 -1.88 -7.06
CA PHE A 136 7.01 -1.51 -8.05
C PHE A 136 6.46 -0.09 -7.79
N SER A 137 6.38 0.37 -6.54
CA SER A 137 6.03 1.77 -6.26
C SER A 137 7.06 2.75 -6.80
N TYR A 138 8.36 2.41 -6.74
CA TYR A 138 9.42 3.23 -7.33
C TYR A 138 9.23 3.39 -8.85
N LEU A 139 8.94 2.28 -9.55
CA LEU A 139 8.68 2.30 -10.99
C LEU A 139 7.42 3.11 -11.36
N LEU A 140 6.39 3.08 -10.49
CA LEU A 140 5.16 3.82 -10.71
C LEU A 140 5.31 5.32 -10.42
N ILE A 141 6.07 5.70 -9.39
CA ILE A 141 6.36 7.11 -9.08
C ILE A 141 7.27 7.70 -10.16
N GLY A 142 8.25 6.92 -10.62
CA GLY A 142 9.17 7.24 -11.72
C GLY A 142 8.57 7.02 -13.11
N TYR A 143 7.27 7.29 -13.30
CA TYR A 143 6.57 7.02 -14.57
C TYR A 143 7.22 7.72 -15.76
N ASP A 144 7.67 8.97 -15.57
CA ASP A 144 8.38 9.77 -16.57
C ASP A 144 9.88 9.81 -16.25
N PRO A 145 10.72 8.99 -16.93
CA PRO A 145 12.14 8.93 -16.66
C PRO A 145 12.89 10.18 -17.12
N GLU A 146 12.33 11.00 -18.02
CA GLU A 146 12.97 12.22 -18.53
C GLU A 146 12.78 13.38 -17.55
N SER A 147 11.67 13.38 -16.79
CA SER A 147 11.42 14.35 -15.73
C SER A 147 12.36 14.16 -14.52
N ARG A 148 13.21 15.16 -14.28
CA ARG A 148 14.08 15.23 -13.09
C ARG A 148 13.27 15.17 -11.79
N LEU A 149 12.09 15.80 -11.76
CA LEU A 149 11.21 15.81 -10.60
C LEU A 149 10.65 14.41 -10.32
N SER A 150 10.21 13.68 -11.35
CA SER A 150 9.72 12.30 -11.20
C SER A 150 10.83 11.38 -10.69
N ARG A 151 12.04 11.44 -11.27
CA ARG A 151 13.20 10.67 -10.80
C ARG A 151 13.54 10.95 -9.33
N GLN A 152 13.62 12.23 -8.95
CA GLN A 152 13.94 12.62 -7.57
C GLN A 152 12.87 12.18 -6.58
N ALA A 153 11.59 12.31 -6.92
CA ALA A 153 10.48 11.85 -6.09
C ALA A 153 10.52 10.33 -5.88
N ALA A 154 10.74 9.58 -6.97
CA ALA A 154 10.85 8.12 -6.92
C ALA A 154 12.03 7.67 -6.05
N MET A 155 13.20 8.31 -6.19
CA MET A 155 14.38 7.99 -5.38
C MET A 155 14.23 8.35 -3.93
N LYS A 156 13.62 9.50 -3.61
CA LYS A 156 13.31 9.87 -2.24
C LYS A 156 12.39 8.83 -1.58
N ALA A 157 11.35 8.39 -2.27
CA ALA A 157 10.46 7.34 -1.77
C ALA A 157 11.19 6.01 -1.58
N LEU A 158 12.01 5.60 -2.56
CA LEU A 158 12.78 4.36 -2.48
C LEU A 158 13.72 4.36 -1.27
N VAL A 159 14.54 5.40 -1.11
CA VAL A 159 15.54 5.50 -0.04
C VAL A 159 14.89 5.44 1.34
N ILE A 160 13.84 6.24 1.57
CA ILE A 160 13.17 6.30 2.89
C ILE A 160 12.49 4.97 3.22
N THR A 161 11.79 4.37 2.25
CA THR A 161 11.02 3.14 2.50
C THR A 161 11.89 1.89 2.55
N THR A 162 13.00 1.86 1.79
CA THR A 162 14.00 0.78 1.87
C THR A 162 14.76 0.84 3.20
N PHE A 163 15.14 2.05 3.66
CA PHE A 163 15.78 2.22 4.96
C PHE A 163 14.93 1.62 6.09
N GLY A 164 13.64 1.96 6.14
CA GLY A 164 12.74 1.38 7.12
C GLY A 164 12.46 -0.11 6.89
N GLY A 165 12.36 -0.56 5.63
CA GLY A 165 12.20 -1.97 5.29
C GLY A 165 13.35 -2.85 5.79
N LEU A 166 14.59 -2.43 5.56
CA LEU A 166 15.79 -3.13 6.06
C LEU A 166 15.87 -3.11 7.60
N THR A 167 15.51 -1.99 8.23
CA THR A 167 15.44 -1.88 9.68
C THR A 167 14.40 -2.85 10.25
N MET A 168 13.22 -2.92 9.61
CA MET A 168 12.15 -3.84 9.95
C MET A 168 12.56 -5.30 9.75
N LEU A 169 13.30 -5.64 8.70
CA LEU A 169 13.81 -7.00 8.49
C LEU A 169 14.60 -7.48 9.72
N ALA A 170 15.50 -6.66 10.26
CA ALA A 170 16.23 -7.01 11.47
C ALA A 170 15.27 -7.27 12.65
N GLY A 171 14.23 -6.45 12.80
CA GLY A 171 13.19 -6.67 13.82
C GLY A 171 12.37 -7.96 13.62
N LEU A 172 11.98 -8.28 12.38
CA LEU A 172 11.24 -9.51 12.05
C LEU A 172 12.10 -10.76 12.29
N VAL A 173 13.39 -10.70 11.98
CA VAL A 173 14.34 -11.79 12.27
C VAL A 173 14.47 -11.99 13.78
N LEU A 174 14.67 -10.91 14.56
CA LEU A 174 14.75 -11.00 16.02
C LEU A 174 13.47 -11.57 16.64
N ALA A 175 12.30 -11.10 16.19
CA ALA A 175 11.01 -11.61 16.66
C ALA A 175 10.83 -13.10 16.34
N GLY A 176 11.11 -13.52 15.11
CA GLY A 176 10.95 -14.93 14.72
C GLY A 176 11.92 -15.88 15.42
N GLN A 177 13.15 -15.44 15.69
CA GLN A 177 14.12 -16.21 16.47
C GLN A 177 13.71 -16.33 17.94
N ALA A 178 13.24 -15.23 18.56
CA ALA A 178 12.78 -15.22 19.94
C ALA A 178 11.53 -16.10 20.14
N ALA A 179 10.59 -16.05 19.19
CA ALA A 179 9.36 -16.86 19.21
C ALA A 179 9.58 -18.33 18.82
N GLY A 180 10.75 -18.67 18.25
CA GLY A 180 11.01 -19.99 17.67
C GLY A 180 10.18 -20.31 16.42
N THR A 181 9.49 -19.32 15.85
CA THR A 181 8.64 -19.48 14.65
C THR A 181 8.54 -18.18 13.86
N TYR A 182 8.46 -18.30 12.54
CA TYR A 182 8.16 -17.17 11.65
C TYR A 182 6.68 -17.07 11.27
N ARG A 183 5.82 -17.99 11.76
CA ARG A 183 4.38 -18.01 11.46
C ARG A 183 3.67 -16.93 12.27
N ILE A 184 3.08 -15.95 11.59
CA ILE A 184 2.42 -14.80 12.23
C ILE A 184 1.26 -15.26 13.12
N SER A 185 0.45 -16.21 12.63
CA SER A 185 -0.68 -16.78 13.38
C SER A 185 -0.29 -17.56 14.64
N ALA A 186 1.00 -17.89 14.81
CA ALA A 186 1.51 -18.65 15.95
C ALA A 186 2.19 -17.76 17.00
N LEU A 187 2.36 -16.46 16.73
CA LEU A 187 2.96 -15.52 17.69
C LEU A 187 1.99 -15.27 18.85
N ALA A 188 2.48 -15.47 20.06
CA ALA A 188 1.80 -15.14 21.30
C ALA A 188 2.10 -13.69 21.73
N PRO A 189 1.24 -13.09 22.58
CA PRO A 189 1.57 -11.84 23.26
C PRO A 189 2.92 -11.94 24.00
N GLY A 190 3.82 -11.00 23.73
CA GLY A 190 5.15 -10.94 24.37
C GLY A 190 6.28 -11.58 23.54
N ASP A 191 5.96 -12.33 22.48
CA ASP A 191 6.96 -12.93 21.58
C ASP A 191 7.79 -11.88 20.82
N ILE A 192 7.22 -10.68 20.63
CA ILE A 192 7.91 -9.56 20.02
C ILE A 192 8.64 -8.79 21.13
N GLY A 193 9.95 -9.05 21.30
CA GLY A 193 10.77 -8.29 22.24
C GLY A 193 10.83 -6.78 21.94
N ALA A 194 11.10 -5.95 22.94
CA ALA A 194 11.06 -4.48 22.82
C ALA A 194 11.92 -3.91 21.67
N VAL A 195 13.13 -4.45 21.47
CA VAL A 195 14.03 -4.05 20.38
C VAL A 195 13.43 -4.41 19.02
N ALA A 196 12.92 -5.65 18.87
CA ALA A 196 12.26 -6.09 17.65
C ALA A 196 11.04 -5.21 17.34
N ALA A 197 10.26 -4.85 18.36
CA ALA A 197 9.09 -4.00 18.24
C ALA A 197 9.42 -2.62 17.64
N VAL A 198 10.48 -1.96 18.12
CA VAL A 198 10.91 -0.64 17.59
C VAL A 198 11.42 -0.76 16.16
N LEU A 199 12.22 -1.78 15.86
CA LEU A 199 12.75 -2.01 14.52
C LEU A 199 11.63 -2.30 13.52
N ILE A 200 10.64 -3.11 13.90
CA ILE A 200 9.44 -3.38 13.10
C ILE A 200 8.65 -2.08 12.87
N LEU A 201 8.43 -1.30 13.93
CA LEU A 201 7.75 -0.01 13.82
C LEU A 201 8.49 0.96 12.89
N ALA A 202 9.82 0.98 12.86
CA ALA A 202 10.56 1.83 11.91
C ALA A 202 10.16 1.55 10.45
N GLY A 203 9.95 0.29 10.07
CA GLY A 203 9.39 -0.07 8.76
C GLY A 203 7.97 0.44 8.57
N ALA A 204 7.08 0.20 9.53
CA ALA A 204 5.71 0.69 9.46
C ALA A 204 5.63 2.22 9.31
N LEU A 205 6.40 2.96 10.11
CA LEU A 205 6.40 4.41 10.15
C LEU A 205 6.92 5.02 8.84
N THR A 206 7.99 4.47 8.28
CA THR A 206 8.54 4.95 6.98
C THR A 206 7.56 4.72 5.83
N LYS A 207 7.00 3.51 5.72
CA LYS A 207 6.09 3.12 4.62
C LYS A 207 4.72 3.78 4.71
N SER A 208 4.26 4.11 5.91
CA SER A 208 3.01 4.85 6.14
C SER A 208 3.21 6.36 6.31
N ALA A 209 4.37 6.89 5.92
CA ALA A 209 4.65 8.33 5.92
C ALA A 209 4.38 9.01 7.29
N ILE A 210 4.68 8.30 8.38
CA ILE A 210 4.54 8.80 9.75
C ILE A 210 5.76 9.64 10.09
N PHE A 211 5.57 10.74 10.83
CA PHE A 211 6.63 11.63 11.27
C PHE A 211 7.79 10.85 11.92
N PRO A 212 9.06 11.14 11.56
CA PRO A 212 9.53 12.22 10.66
C PRO A 212 9.59 11.87 9.16
N PHE A 213 9.15 10.67 8.77
CA PHE A 213 9.33 10.12 7.42
C PHE A 213 8.21 10.49 6.42
N SER A 214 7.43 11.53 6.70
CA SER A 214 6.26 11.89 5.88
C SER A 214 6.60 12.53 4.52
N THR A 215 7.83 13.01 4.35
CA THR A 215 8.18 13.92 3.25
C THR A 215 8.28 13.28 1.86
N TRP A 216 8.32 11.95 1.76
CA TRP A 216 8.30 11.27 0.46
C TRP A 216 6.89 11.24 -0.14
N LEU A 217 5.85 11.24 0.69
CA LEU A 217 4.48 11.08 0.23
C LEU A 217 3.99 12.28 -0.60
N PRO A 218 4.15 13.54 -0.17
CA PRO A 218 3.80 14.69 -1.02
C PRO A 218 4.68 14.79 -2.27
N ALA A 219 5.96 14.41 -2.17
CA ALA A 219 6.86 14.40 -3.32
C ALA A 219 6.41 13.39 -4.40
N ALA A 220 5.83 12.26 -3.99
CA ALA A 220 5.31 11.25 -4.90
C ALA A 220 4.09 11.71 -5.72
N MET A 221 3.52 12.90 -5.46
CA MET A 221 2.46 13.48 -6.31
C MET A 221 2.90 13.82 -7.74
N ALA A 222 4.21 13.74 -8.03
CA ALA A 222 4.73 13.79 -9.38
C ALA A 222 4.25 12.62 -10.26
N ALA A 223 3.83 11.49 -9.67
CA ALA A 223 3.32 10.34 -10.40
C ALA A 223 1.97 10.65 -11.08
N PRO A 224 1.56 9.90 -12.12
CA PRO A 224 0.22 10.01 -12.71
C PRO A 224 -0.88 9.84 -11.65
N THR A 225 -2.00 10.55 -11.80
CA THR A 225 -3.07 10.55 -10.80
C THR A 225 -3.66 9.15 -10.50
N PRO A 226 -3.78 8.21 -11.46
CA PRO A 226 -4.15 6.82 -11.16
C PRO A 226 -3.17 6.12 -10.19
N VAL A 227 -1.86 6.40 -10.32
CA VAL A 227 -0.84 5.91 -9.39
C VAL A 227 -1.09 6.49 -8.00
N SER A 228 -1.27 7.81 -7.90
CA SER A 228 -1.56 8.48 -6.62
C SER A 228 -2.82 7.93 -5.96
N ALA A 229 -3.90 7.73 -6.73
CA ALA A 229 -5.14 7.15 -6.25
C ALA A 229 -4.88 5.76 -5.65
N TYR A 230 -4.14 4.89 -6.34
CA TYR A 230 -3.94 3.53 -5.85
C TYR A 230 -2.99 3.45 -4.65
N LEU A 231 -1.81 4.05 -4.77
CA LEU A 231 -0.75 3.96 -3.75
C LEU A 231 -1.17 4.62 -2.44
N HIS A 232 -1.93 5.71 -2.49
CA HIS A 232 -2.25 6.52 -1.32
C HIS A 232 -3.65 6.23 -0.76
N ALA A 233 -4.58 5.74 -1.58
CA ALA A 233 -5.89 5.33 -1.09
C ALA A 233 -5.96 3.86 -0.70
N ALA A 234 -5.39 2.90 -1.43
CA ALA A 234 -5.67 1.48 -1.17
C ALA A 234 -4.47 0.70 -0.64
N ALA A 235 -3.27 1.07 -1.08
CA ALA A 235 -2.19 0.10 -1.14
C ALA A 235 -0.95 0.48 -0.32
N MET A 236 0.03 1.16 -0.93
CA MET A 236 1.39 1.31 -0.39
C MET A 236 1.38 1.85 1.04
N VAL A 237 0.67 2.96 1.25
CA VAL A 237 0.69 3.67 2.52
C VAL A 237 -0.06 2.92 3.63
N LYS A 238 -0.91 1.97 3.29
CA LYS A 238 -1.64 1.13 4.25
C LYS A 238 -0.84 -0.10 4.67
N ALA A 239 0.28 -0.42 4.00
CA ALA A 239 1.12 -1.56 4.38
C ALA A 239 1.66 -1.43 5.81
N GLY A 240 2.15 -0.25 6.21
CA GLY A 240 2.62 -0.01 7.58
C GLY A 240 1.49 -0.02 8.60
N VAL A 241 0.35 0.60 8.29
CA VAL A 241 -0.87 0.53 9.13
C VAL A 241 -1.33 -0.92 9.31
N TYR A 242 -1.35 -1.71 8.24
CA TYR A 242 -1.68 -3.13 8.27
C TYR A 242 -0.70 -3.90 9.15
N LEU A 243 0.60 -3.63 9.05
CA LEU A 243 1.60 -4.27 9.91
C LEU A 243 1.38 -3.97 11.39
N VAL A 244 1.08 -2.71 11.73
CA VAL A 244 0.74 -2.29 13.10
C VAL A 244 -0.51 -3.02 13.61
N ALA A 245 -1.53 -3.14 12.76
CA ALA A 245 -2.76 -3.86 13.10
C ALA A 245 -2.54 -5.37 13.25
N ARG A 246 -1.74 -5.97 12.36
CA ARG A 246 -1.52 -7.42 12.27
C ARG A 246 -0.63 -7.95 13.39
N LEU A 247 0.42 -7.22 13.75
CA LEU A 247 1.35 -7.60 14.83
C LEU A 247 0.98 -7.02 16.19
N GLY A 248 0.03 -6.07 16.23
CA GLY A 248 -0.45 -5.46 17.46
C GLY A 248 -0.84 -6.46 18.56
N PRO A 249 -1.57 -7.56 18.28
CA PRO A 249 -1.87 -8.58 19.28
C PRO A 249 -0.63 -9.27 19.87
N ALA A 250 0.37 -9.61 19.06
CA ALA A 250 1.62 -10.22 19.52
C ALA A 250 2.53 -9.21 20.27
N ALA A 251 2.40 -7.92 19.95
CA ALA A 251 3.11 -6.83 20.62
C ALA A 251 2.33 -6.19 21.78
N ALA A 252 1.19 -6.77 22.20
CA ALA A 252 0.27 -6.14 23.15
C ALA A 252 0.90 -5.78 24.50
N ASP A 253 1.79 -6.64 25.01
CA ASP A 253 2.50 -6.44 26.29
C ASP A 253 3.75 -5.56 26.17
N VAL A 254 4.09 -5.14 24.94
CA VAL A 254 5.28 -4.33 24.67
C VAL A 254 4.93 -2.86 24.82
N VAL A 255 5.21 -2.29 25.99
CA VAL A 255 4.99 -0.86 26.30
C VAL A 255 5.51 0.06 25.18
N LEU A 256 6.67 -0.28 24.63
CA LEU A 256 7.34 0.52 23.60
C LEU A 256 6.58 0.55 22.27
N TRP A 257 5.77 -0.47 21.96
CA TRP A 257 4.95 -0.51 20.75
C TRP A 257 3.95 0.63 20.73
N ARG A 258 3.15 0.75 21.80
CA ARG A 258 2.16 1.81 21.97
C ARG A 258 2.84 3.16 22.19
N ALA A 259 3.90 3.21 22.99
CA ALA A 259 4.62 4.44 23.31
C ALA A 259 5.28 5.11 22.10
N VAL A 260 5.57 4.35 21.03
CA VAL A 260 6.08 4.90 19.77
C VAL A 260 4.94 5.16 18.79
N ALA A 261 4.06 4.19 18.55
CA ALA A 261 3.03 4.29 17.53
C ALA A 261 2.04 5.44 17.79
N VAL A 262 1.53 5.56 19.03
CA VAL A 262 0.47 6.53 19.34
C VAL A 262 0.97 7.98 19.28
N PRO A 263 2.06 8.38 19.97
CA PRO A 263 2.53 9.77 19.91
C PRO A 263 2.94 10.21 18.51
N LEU A 264 3.66 9.37 17.76
CA LEU A 264 4.06 9.69 16.39
C LEU A 264 2.84 9.74 15.45
N GLY A 265 1.85 8.88 15.64
CA GLY A 265 0.57 8.94 14.93
C GLY A 265 -0.17 10.25 15.19
N LEU A 266 -0.26 10.70 16.45
CA LEU A 266 -0.90 11.97 16.82
C LEU A 266 -0.18 13.19 16.22
N VAL A 267 1.15 13.25 16.34
CA VAL A 267 1.96 14.32 15.74
C VAL A 267 1.74 14.35 14.22
N THR A 268 1.74 13.19 13.58
CA THR A 268 1.52 13.08 12.13
C THR A 268 0.12 13.51 11.73
N MET A 269 -0.89 13.12 12.50
CA MET A 269 -2.29 13.49 12.28
C MET A 269 -2.45 15.02 12.25
N VAL A 270 -1.93 15.70 13.27
CA VAL A 270 -2.05 17.16 13.42
C VAL A 270 -1.20 17.88 12.36
N LEU A 271 0.07 17.52 12.20
CA LEU A 271 0.96 18.19 11.25
C LEU A 271 0.54 17.97 9.80
N GLY A 272 0.06 16.78 9.46
CA GLY A 272 -0.47 16.48 8.12
C GLY A 272 -1.70 17.33 7.81
N GLY A 273 -2.64 17.43 8.75
CA GLY A 273 -3.85 18.24 8.58
C GLY A 273 -3.52 19.72 8.44
N TRP A 274 -2.66 20.24 9.32
CA TRP A 274 -2.23 21.64 9.28
C TRP A 274 -1.52 22.01 7.98
N ARG A 275 -0.65 21.12 7.46
CA ARG A 275 -0.01 21.34 6.15
C ARG A 275 -1.01 21.28 5.00
N ALA A 276 -1.97 20.36 5.03
CA ALA A 276 -2.99 20.25 3.98
C ALA A 276 -3.80 21.55 3.80
N LEU A 277 -4.11 22.25 4.90
CA LEU A 277 -4.81 23.55 4.87
C LEU A 277 -4.03 24.68 4.17
N ARG A 278 -2.73 24.49 3.91
CA ARG A 278 -1.85 25.48 3.30
C ARG A 278 -1.43 25.13 1.87
N GLU A 279 -1.92 24.02 1.33
CA GLU A 279 -1.59 23.57 -0.02
C GLU A 279 -2.56 24.15 -1.05
N THR A 280 -2.03 24.58 -2.18
CA THR A 280 -2.80 25.12 -3.31
C THR A 280 -2.98 24.12 -4.45
N ASP A 281 -2.07 23.14 -4.61
CA ASP A 281 -2.23 22.02 -5.54
C ASP A 281 -3.12 20.94 -4.92
N LEU A 282 -4.19 20.55 -5.63
CA LEU A 282 -5.16 19.57 -5.15
C LEU A 282 -4.56 18.20 -4.82
N LYS A 283 -3.57 17.71 -5.57
CA LYS A 283 -2.94 16.40 -5.28
C LYS A 283 -2.10 16.47 -4.02
N ARG A 284 -1.33 17.55 -3.83
CA ARG A 284 -0.53 17.79 -2.63
C ARG A 284 -1.42 17.97 -1.40
N LEU A 285 -2.53 18.70 -1.52
CA LEU A 285 -3.55 18.79 -0.48
C LEU A 285 -4.05 17.39 -0.08
N LEU A 286 -4.43 16.56 -1.06
CA LEU A 286 -4.87 15.19 -0.79
C LEU A 286 -3.76 14.32 -0.19
N ALA A 287 -2.50 14.52 -0.57
CA ALA A 287 -1.34 13.82 -0.02
C ALA A 287 -1.14 14.13 1.47
N TYR A 288 -1.13 15.40 1.86
CA TYR A 288 -1.03 15.78 3.27
C TYR A 288 -2.27 15.38 4.08
N GLY A 289 -3.46 15.46 3.48
CA GLY A 289 -4.67 14.89 4.07
C GLY A 289 -4.55 13.37 4.28
N THR A 290 -3.84 12.68 3.38
CA THR A 290 -3.54 11.25 3.54
C THR A 290 -2.55 11.01 4.67
N VAL A 291 -1.46 11.80 4.78
CA VAL A 291 -0.53 11.75 5.92
C VAL A 291 -1.30 11.88 7.24
N SER A 292 -2.22 12.84 7.33
CA SER A 292 -3.04 13.07 8.52
C SER A 292 -3.86 11.82 8.89
N GLN A 293 -4.56 11.24 7.92
CA GLN A 293 -5.41 10.06 8.12
C GLN A 293 -4.62 8.79 8.45
N LEU A 294 -3.40 8.65 7.92
CA LEU A 294 -2.51 7.54 8.29
C LEU A 294 -2.03 7.69 9.73
N GLY A 295 -1.71 8.91 10.17
CA GLY A 295 -1.43 9.21 11.57
C GLY A 295 -2.58 8.78 12.47
N PHE A 296 -3.82 9.13 12.09
CA PHE A 296 -5.02 8.72 12.83
C PHE A 296 -5.20 7.19 12.86
N LEU A 297 -5.02 6.50 11.73
CA LEU A 297 -5.09 5.03 11.68
C LEU A 297 -4.05 4.35 12.57
N VAL A 298 -2.82 4.87 12.59
CA VAL A 298 -1.75 4.35 13.48
C VAL A 298 -2.12 4.56 14.95
N VAL A 299 -2.78 5.68 15.30
CA VAL A 299 -3.29 5.89 16.67
C VAL A 299 -4.35 4.84 17.01
N LEU A 300 -5.33 4.61 16.13
CA LEU A 300 -6.41 3.65 16.38
C LEU A 300 -5.88 2.22 16.58
N PHE A 301 -5.05 1.73 15.66
CA PHE A 301 -4.49 0.38 15.77
C PHE A 301 -3.43 0.28 16.88
N GLY A 302 -2.56 1.28 17.03
CA GLY A 302 -1.53 1.31 18.08
C GLY A 302 -2.08 1.42 19.50
N SER A 303 -3.34 1.86 19.65
CA SER A 303 -4.06 1.88 20.93
C SER A 303 -5.01 0.69 21.13
N GLY A 304 -5.05 -0.26 20.19
CA GLY A 304 -5.87 -1.48 20.28
C GLY A 304 -7.33 -1.32 19.84
N HIS A 305 -7.73 -0.18 19.27
CA HIS A 305 -9.11 0.06 18.81
C HIS A 305 -9.35 -0.53 17.41
N ALA A 306 -9.24 -1.86 17.29
CA ALA A 306 -9.22 -2.57 16.00
C ALA A 306 -10.46 -2.31 15.12
N LEU A 307 -11.67 -2.28 15.71
CA LEU A 307 -12.91 -2.04 14.95
C LEU A 307 -12.99 -0.62 14.39
N ALA A 308 -12.65 0.39 15.20
CA ALA A 308 -12.58 1.78 14.74
C ALA A 308 -11.50 1.96 13.68
N GLY A 309 -10.33 1.33 13.88
CA GLY A 309 -9.25 1.30 12.89
C GLY A 309 -9.69 0.67 11.56
N ALA A 310 -10.39 -0.46 11.60
CA ALA A 310 -10.90 -1.15 10.41
C ALA A 310 -11.95 -0.32 9.66
N ALA A 311 -12.92 0.26 10.37
CA ALA A 311 -13.95 1.12 9.79
C ALA A 311 -13.33 2.36 9.13
N MET A 312 -12.39 3.01 9.81
CA MET A 312 -11.70 4.18 9.28
C MET A 312 -10.78 3.82 8.11
N LEU A 313 -10.14 2.66 8.13
CA LEU A 313 -9.28 2.17 7.06
C LEU A 313 -10.09 1.95 5.78
N LEU A 314 -11.27 1.35 5.89
CA LEU A 314 -12.24 1.19 4.80
C LEU A 314 -12.71 2.53 4.27
N ALA A 315 -13.21 3.40 5.14
CA ALA A 315 -13.71 4.72 4.77
C ALA A 315 -12.64 5.52 4.02
N HIS A 316 -11.44 5.63 4.60
CA HIS A 316 -10.31 6.32 3.99
C HIS A 316 -9.91 5.72 2.65
N GLY A 317 -9.93 4.39 2.50
CA GLY A 317 -9.67 3.77 1.21
C GLY A 317 -10.64 4.21 0.12
N LEU A 318 -11.95 4.19 0.42
CA LEU A 318 -12.99 4.51 -0.55
C LEU A 318 -13.00 6.01 -0.91
N PHE A 319 -13.11 6.90 0.07
CA PHE A 319 -13.24 8.33 -0.23
C PHE A 319 -11.96 8.90 -0.84
N LYS A 320 -10.78 8.45 -0.42
CA LYS A 320 -9.51 9.00 -0.93
C LYS A 320 -9.26 8.56 -2.37
N ALA A 321 -9.63 7.33 -2.73
CA ALA A 321 -9.54 6.86 -4.11
C ALA A 321 -10.43 7.71 -5.01
N ALA A 322 -11.70 7.91 -4.61
CA ALA A 322 -12.64 8.75 -5.35
C ALA A 322 -12.10 10.18 -5.52
N LEU A 323 -11.60 10.82 -4.46
CA LEU A 323 -11.04 12.17 -4.52
C LEU A 323 -9.85 12.29 -5.48
N PHE A 324 -8.91 11.34 -5.46
CA PHE A 324 -7.79 11.38 -6.41
C PHE A 324 -8.27 11.20 -7.85
N LEU A 325 -9.20 10.28 -8.11
CA LEU A 325 -9.74 10.10 -9.46
C LEU A 325 -10.50 11.35 -9.95
N VAL A 326 -11.27 12.01 -9.07
CA VAL A 326 -11.92 13.30 -9.36
C VAL A 326 -10.89 14.38 -9.68
N VAL A 327 -9.83 14.52 -8.87
CA VAL A 327 -8.74 15.46 -9.18
C VAL A 327 -8.10 15.15 -10.53
N GLY A 328 -7.98 13.88 -10.90
CA GLY A 328 -7.49 13.47 -12.22
C GLY A 328 -8.39 13.94 -13.37
N ILE A 329 -9.71 13.91 -13.16
CA ILE A 329 -10.69 14.44 -14.14
C ILE A 329 -10.59 15.96 -14.24
N VAL A 330 -10.52 16.67 -13.11
CA VAL A 330 -10.38 18.13 -13.08
C VAL A 330 -9.09 18.57 -13.78
N ASP A 331 -7.97 17.91 -13.51
CA ASP A 331 -6.67 18.18 -14.16
C ASP A 331 -6.78 18.07 -15.69
N HIS A 332 -7.44 17.03 -16.20
CA HIS A 332 -7.64 16.85 -17.64
C HIS A 332 -8.62 17.84 -18.26
N ALA A 333 -9.67 18.23 -17.53
CA ALA A 333 -10.72 19.09 -18.05
C ALA A 333 -10.37 20.58 -17.99
N ALA A 334 -9.73 21.02 -16.91
CA ALA A 334 -9.38 22.42 -16.67
C ALA A 334 -7.92 22.75 -17.03
N GLY A 335 -7.04 21.75 -17.18
CA GLY A 335 -5.62 21.95 -17.46
C GLY A 335 -4.80 22.49 -16.28
N SER A 336 -5.41 22.59 -15.10
CA SER A 336 -4.78 23.01 -13.85
C SER A 336 -5.32 22.25 -12.66
N ARG A 337 -4.51 22.20 -11.61
CA ARG A 337 -4.85 21.65 -10.28
C ARG A 337 -4.72 22.68 -9.16
N GLU A 338 -4.39 23.92 -9.51
CA GLU A 338 -4.23 24.99 -8.54
C GLU A 338 -5.60 25.53 -8.13
N VAL A 339 -5.91 25.46 -6.84
CA VAL A 339 -7.24 25.81 -6.29
C VAL A 339 -7.69 27.23 -6.69
N HIS A 340 -6.76 28.17 -6.83
CA HIS A 340 -7.06 29.56 -7.16
C HIS A 340 -7.32 29.80 -8.66
N GLU A 341 -6.96 28.84 -9.52
CA GLU A 341 -7.20 28.88 -10.97
C GLU A 341 -8.52 28.18 -11.34
N LEU A 342 -9.11 27.43 -10.41
CA LEU A 342 -10.34 26.67 -10.62
C LEU A 342 -11.55 27.49 -10.19
N SER A 343 -12.54 27.64 -11.08
CA SER A 343 -13.82 28.30 -10.78
C SER A 343 -14.99 27.56 -11.42
N GLY A 344 -16.08 27.38 -10.68
CA GLY A 344 -17.31 26.73 -11.18
C GLY A 344 -17.21 25.21 -11.40
N VAL A 345 -16.23 24.54 -10.77
CA VAL A 345 -15.95 23.09 -10.85
C VAL A 345 -16.06 22.42 -9.49
#